data_AF-A0A5M4A7K2-F1
#
_entry.id   AF-A0A5M4A7K2-F1
#
_cell.length_a   1.000
_cell.length_b   1.000
_cell.length_c   1.000
_cell.angle_alpha   90.00
_cell.angle_beta   90.00
_cell.angle_gamma   90.00
#
_symmetry.space_group_name_H-M   'P 1'
#
loop_
_entity.id
_entity.type
_entity.pdbx_description
1 polymer ?
#
loop_
_entity_poly.entity_id
_entity_poly.type
_entity_poly.pdbx_seq_one_letter_code
_entity_poly.pdbx_strand_id
1 'polypeptide(L)'
;MEKQDIESGDVYKELCEKFEQGKSKRNVEVLRSFLNDDRIIDFRGKHAEYLHLRSLRAKAFTLFGQYLKASREYQLAVNYAPSNKKWEFLLQQSEMLLWYIITAQSTDESSDIFLKCEKTLNKTLENIPAGKDKIFQQITVAGLNAFLKGLNQQTSEGVSLLKKMNFLPVPIPQYNDKNELVILFRHFFMGMAVAIEAKDRQLLLQMLKVISIDDQTLYGEKNLFRLLWETMDQTFDMRPEFAEGFNQLFNHRTHLSPAYPNLRYFLDSVGAGMHTALDLFFSEFK
;
A
#
# COMPACT_ATOMS: atom_id res chain seq x y z
N MET A 1 -38.45 14.33 3.74
CA MET A 1 -37.90 13.06 3.26
C MET A 1 -38.89 12.50 2.26
N GLU A 2 -38.69 12.84 1.00
CA GLU A 2 -39.60 12.56 -0.11
C GLU A 2 -39.20 11.23 -0.77
N LYS A 3 -40.16 10.53 -1.40
CA LYS A 3 -40.02 9.17 -1.98
C LYS A 3 -38.71 8.88 -2.74
N GLN A 4 -38.10 9.87 -3.40
CA GLN A 4 -36.84 9.73 -4.12
C GLN A 4 -35.64 9.34 -3.23
N ASP A 5 -35.62 9.79 -1.96
CA ASP A 5 -34.57 9.40 -1.02
C ASP A 5 -34.70 7.96 -0.53
N ILE A 6 -35.92 7.43 -0.53
CA ILE A 6 -36.21 6.04 -0.14
C ILE A 6 -35.80 5.09 -1.30
N GLU A 7 -36.18 5.40 -2.53
CA GLU A 7 -35.83 4.60 -3.72
C GLU A 7 -34.32 4.53 -3.97
N SER A 8 -33.59 5.64 -3.78
CA SER A 8 -32.13 5.66 -3.95
C SER A 8 -31.39 4.87 -2.86
N GLY A 9 -31.91 4.83 -1.63
CA GLY A 9 -31.37 3.99 -0.55
C GLY A 9 -31.52 2.50 -0.82
N ASP A 10 -32.64 2.09 -1.43
CA ASP A 10 -32.89 0.69 -1.79
C ASP A 10 -32.01 0.25 -2.97
N VAL A 11 -31.84 1.09 -3.99
CA VAL A 11 -30.93 0.82 -5.12
C VAL A 11 -29.47 0.73 -4.66
N TYR A 12 -29.02 1.59 -3.75
CA TYR A 12 -27.66 1.52 -3.20
C TYR A 12 -27.38 0.16 -2.54
N LYS A 13 -28.30 -0.29 -1.67
CA LYS A 13 -28.19 -1.59 -1.00
C LYS A 13 -28.19 -2.73 -2.01
N GLU A 14 -29.10 -2.71 -2.98
CA GLU A 14 -29.17 -3.71 -4.06
C GLU A 14 -27.82 -3.86 -4.77
N LEU A 15 -27.19 -2.73 -5.16
CA LEU A 15 -25.90 -2.73 -5.84
C LEU A 15 -24.77 -3.28 -4.96
N CYS A 16 -24.73 -2.88 -3.68
CA CYS A 16 -23.76 -3.41 -2.73
C CYS A 16 -23.93 -4.92 -2.52
N GLU A 17 -25.16 -5.39 -2.35
CA GLU A 17 -25.47 -6.81 -2.20
C GLU A 17 -25.11 -7.60 -3.45
N LYS A 18 -25.41 -7.08 -4.63
CA LYS A 18 -25.05 -7.71 -5.91
C LYS A 18 -23.55 -7.90 -6.04
N PHE A 19 -22.75 -6.88 -5.68
CA PHE A 19 -21.29 -7.01 -5.62
C PHE A 19 -20.85 -8.09 -4.62
N GLU A 20 -21.33 -8.05 -3.38
CA GLU A 20 -20.91 -8.98 -2.33
C GLU A 20 -21.34 -10.43 -2.63
N GLN A 21 -22.54 -10.64 -3.19
CA GLN A 21 -22.99 -11.95 -3.64
C GLN A 21 -22.13 -12.47 -4.79
N GLY A 22 -21.84 -11.62 -5.78
CA GLY A 22 -20.97 -11.96 -6.90
C GLY A 22 -19.56 -12.37 -6.43
N LYS A 23 -18.99 -11.61 -5.50
CA LYS A 23 -17.66 -11.85 -4.94
C LYS A 23 -17.62 -13.12 -4.07
N SER A 24 -18.51 -13.25 -3.09
CA SER A 24 -18.51 -14.37 -2.13
C SER A 24 -18.80 -15.71 -2.79
N LYS A 25 -19.74 -15.74 -3.74
CA LYS A 25 -20.11 -16.96 -4.49
C LYS A 25 -19.24 -17.19 -5.72
N ARG A 26 -18.27 -16.30 -6.00
CA ARG A 26 -17.46 -16.28 -7.23
C ARG A 26 -18.32 -16.34 -8.51
N ASN A 27 -19.47 -15.67 -8.50
CA ASN A 27 -20.41 -15.65 -9.62
C ASN A 27 -20.06 -14.53 -10.61
N VAL A 28 -19.48 -14.93 -11.74
CA VAL A 28 -19.03 -14.02 -12.82
C VAL A 28 -20.19 -13.25 -13.45
N GLU A 29 -21.34 -13.87 -13.65
CA GLU A 29 -22.50 -13.24 -14.29
C GLU A 29 -23.09 -12.14 -13.41
N VAL A 30 -23.18 -12.38 -12.11
CA VAL A 30 -23.64 -11.39 -11.13
C VAL A 30 -22.67 -10.20 -11.10
N LEU A 31 -21.37 -10.44 -11.08
CA LEU A 31 -20.36 -9.37 -11.13
C LEU A 31 -20.40 -8.58 -12.45
N ARG A 32 -20.60 -9.24 -13.59
CA ARG A 32 -20.78 -8.56 -14.88
C ARG A 32 -22.04 -7.70 -14.90
N SER A 33 -23.14 -8.22 -14.35
CA SER A 33 -24.39 -7.49 -14.22
C SER A 33 -24.26 -6.28 -13.28
N PHE A 34 -23.45 -6.37 -12.23
CA PHE A 34 -23.10 -5.22 -11.37
C PHE A 34 -22.26 -4.19 -12.13
N LEU A 35 -21.24 -4.63 -12.88
CA LEU A 35 -20.37 -3.73 -13.66
C LEU A 35 -21.12 -2.98 -14.77
N ASN A 36 -22.15 -3.59 -15.34
CA ASN A 36 -22.97 -3.00 -16.39
C ASN A 36 -24.16 -2.18 -15.85
N ASP A 37 -24.27 -2.00 -14.54
CA ASP A 37 -25.36 -1.24 -13.93
C ASP A 37 -25.05 0.27 -13.94
N ASP A 38 -25.76 1.01 -14.79
CA ASP A 38 -25.54 2.45 -15.00
C ASP A 38 -26.20 3.33 -13.93
N ARG A 39 -27.09 2.77 -13.08
CA ARG A 39 -27.75 3.47 -11.96
C ARG A 39 -26.76 4.04 -10.95
N ILE A 40 -25.50 3.56 -10.96
CA ILE A 40 -24.40 4.12 -10.16
C ILE A 40 -24.20 5.62 -10.45
N ILE A 41 -24.50 6.10 -11.66
CA ILE A 41 -24.36 7.51 -12.04
C ILE A 41 -25.33 8.41 -11.25
N ASP A 42 -26.48 7.89 -10.85
CA ASP A 42 -27.51 8.65 -10.13
C ASP A 42 -27.06 9.09 -8.73
N PHE A 43 -26.03 8.42 -8.20
CA PHE A 43 -25.44 8.72 -6.90
C PHE A 43 -24.46 9.90 -6.92
N ARG A 44 -24.19 10.56 -8.06
CA ARG A 44 -23.26 11.71 -8.12
C ARG A 44 -23.61 12.85 -7.15
N GLY A 45 -24.88 13.02 -6.78
CA GLY A 45 -25.31 13.97 -5.75
C GLY A 45 -25.10 13.47 -4.31
N LYS A 46 -24.92 12.16 -4.12
CA LYS A 46 -24.67 11.47 -2.85
C LYS A 46 -23.21 10.98 -2.82
N HIS A 47 -22.29 11.93 -2.65
CA HIS A 47 -20.84 11.72 -2.87
C HIS A 47 -20.27 10.49 -2.16
N ALA A 48 -20.66 10.24 -0.90
CA ALA A 48 -20.17 9.10 -0.13
C ALA A 48 -20.57 7.75 -0.76
N GLU A 49 -21.84 7.60 -1.14
CA GLU A 49 -22.37 6.40 -1.80
C GLU A 49 -21.73 6.22 -3.18
N TYR A 50 -21.57 7.30 -3.94
CA TYR A 50 -20.92 7.27 -5.24
C TYR A 50 -19.46 6.81 -5.17
N LEU A 51 -18.67 7.35 -4.24
CA LEU A 51 -17.28 6.94 -4.01
C LEU A 51 -17.20 5.46 -3.64
N HIS A 52 -18.09 5.00 -2.76
CA HIS A 52 -18.13 3.60 -2.37
C HIS A 52 -18.46 2.68 -3.54
N LEU A 53 -19.55 2.95 -4.28
CA LEU A 53 -19.96 2.16 -5.45
C LEU A 53 -18.87 2.13 -6.53
N ARG A 54 -18.18 3.25 -6.78
CA ARG A 54 -17.05 3.32 -7.72
C ARG A 54 -15.86 2.47 -7.24
N SER A 55 -15.59 2.45 -5.94
CA SER A 55 -14.57 1.56 -5.35
C SER A 55 -14.97 0.08 -5.52
N LEU A 56 -16.25 -0.26 -5.37
CA LEU A 56 -16.75 -1.61 -5.60
C LEU A 56 -16.63 -2.02 -7.07
N ARG A 57 -16.96 -1.12 -8.03
CA ARG A 57 -16.71 -1.36 -9.47
C ARG A 57 -15.24 -1.57 -9.76
N ALA A 58 -14.35 -0.76 -9.17
CA ALA A 58 -12.91 -0.94 -9.32
C ALA A 58 -12.48 -2.32 -8.83
N LYS A 59 -12.89 -2.73 -7.62
CA LYS A 59 -12.65 -4.07 -7.07
C LYS A 59 -13.18 -5.17 -8.00
N ALA A 60 -14.41 -5.04 -8.51
CA ALA A 60 -14.97 -6.01 -9.46
C ALA A 60 -14.13 -6.12 -10.75
N PHE A 61 -13.69 -5.00 -11.33
CA PHE A 61 -12.79 -5.02 -12.49
C PHE A 61 -11.45 -5.71 -12.20
N THR A 62 -10.87 -5.54 -11.01
CA THR A 62 -9.63 -6.24 -10.62
C THR A 62 -9.79 -7.75 -10.56
N LEU A 63 -10.96 -8.26 -10.13
CA LEU A 63 -11.26 -9.70 -10.15
C LEU A 63 -11.25 -10.29 -11.57
N PHE A 64 -11.43 -9.46 -12.60
CA PHE A 64 -11.33 -9.83 -14.01
C PHE A 64 -9.97 -9.48 -14.64
N GLY A 65 -8.99 -9.03 -13.86
CA GLY A 65 -7.70 -8.56 -14.37
C GLY A 65 -7.78 -7.23 -15.16
N GLN A 66 -8.87 -6.48 -15.07
CA GLN A 66 -9.09 -5.26 -15.88
C GLN A 66 -8.62 -3.99 -15.15
N TYR A 67 -7.34 -3.91 -14.80
CA TYR A 67 -6.78 -2.88 -13.93
C TYR A 67 -6.86 -1.45 -14.47
N LEU A 68 -6.73 -1.26 -15.79
CA LEU A 68 -6.92 0.07 -16.40
C LEU A 68 -8.37 0.56 -16.26
N LYS A 69 -9.35 -0.35 -16.38
CA LYS A 69 -10.76 -0.01 -16.14
C LYS A 69 -11.03 0.25 -14.66
N ALA A 70 -10.46 -0.55 -13.77
CA ALA A 70 -10.53 -0.31 -12.33
C ALA A 70 -9.96 1.06 -11.95
N SER A 71 -8.81 1.42 -12.53
CA SER A 71 -8.17 2.74 -12.36
C SER A 71 -9.06 3.88 -12.85
N ARG A 72 -9.80 3.67 -13.95
CA ARG A 72 -10.76 4.65 -14.47
C ARG A 72 -11.91 4.89 -13.50
N GLU A 73 -12.40 3.87 -12.81
CA GLU A 73 -13.46 4.03 -11.80
C GLU A 73 -13.03 4.97 -10.66
N TYR A 74 -11.79 4.84 -10.17
CA TYR A 74 -11.22 5.80 -9.22
C TYR A 74 -11.13 7.22 -9.83
N GLN A 75 -10.66 7.37 -11.07
CA GLN A 75 -10.59 8.70 -11.71
C GLN A 75 -11.94 9.39 -11.87
N LEU A 76 -13.01 8.63 -12.13
CA LEU A 76 -14.36 9.17 -12.24
C LEU A 76 -14.91 9.66 -10.90
N ALA A 77 -14.39 9.15 -9.78
CA ALA A 77 -14.92 9.40 -8.45
C ALA A 77 -14.05 10.36 -7.63
N VAL A 78 -12.75 10.49 -7.91
CA VAL A 78 -11.80 11.27 -7.10
C VAL A 78 -12.18 12.74 -6.91
N ASN A 79 -12.88 13.34 -7.88
CA ASN A 79 -13.34 14.73 -7.77
C ASN A 79 -14.55 14.91 -6.84
N TYR A 80 -15.23 13.81 -6.49
CA TYR A 80 -16.33 13.79 -5.52
C TYR A 80 -15.83 13.52 -4.09
N ALA A 81 -14.58 13.08 -3.93
CA ALA A 81 -13.96 12.89 -2.63
C ALA A 81 -13.79 14.23 -1.90
N PRO A 82 -14.13 14.32 -0.60
CA PRO A 82 -13.78 15.47 0.23
C PRO A 82 -12.28 15.78 0.14
N SER A 83 -11.89 17.05 0.16
CA SER A 83 -10.49 17.46 -0.03
C SER A 83 -9.52 16.77 0.94
N ASN A 84 -9.92 16.56 2.20
CA ASN A 84 -9.13 15.86 3.22
C ASN A 84 -9.08 14.33 3.06
N LYS A 85 -9.91 13.75 2.18
CA LYS A 85 -10.02 12.30 1.90
C LYS A 85 -9.60 11.92 0.48
N LYS A 86 -9.34 12.91 -0.37
CA LYS A 86 -8.89 12.70 -1.75
C LYS A 86 -7.58 11.88 -1.81
N TRP A 87 -6.64 12.12 -0.89
CA TRP A 87 -5.39 11.37 -0.85
C TRP A 87 -5.60 9.87 -0.53
N GLU A 88 -6.47 9.52 0.41
CA GLU A 88 -6.79 8.12 0.75
C GLU A 88 -7.34 7.38 -0.48
N PHE A 89 -8.18 8.06 -1.26
CA PHE A 89 -8.78 7.51 -2.46
C PHE A 89 -7.75 7.29 -3.59
N LEU A 90 -6.84 8.25 -3.78
CA LEU A 90 -5.72 8.11 -4.72
C LEU A 90 -4.74 7.03 -4.27
N LEU A 91 -4.51 6.90 -2.96
CA LEU A 91 -3.66 5.86 -2.39
C LEU A 91 -4.23 4.46 -2.67
N GLN A 92 -5.54 4.23 -2.47
CA GLN A 92 -6.19 2.97 -2.82
C GLN A 92 -6.03 2.61 -4.30
N GLN A 93 -6.15 3.60 -5.20
CA GLN A 93 -5.89 3.41 -6.62
C GLN A 93 -4.43 3.01 -6.87
N SER A 94 -3.47 3.70 -6.25
CA SER A 94 -2.04 3.41 -6.37
C SER A 94 -1.69 2.02 -5.85
N GLU A 95 -2.20 1.60 -4.70
CA GLU A 95 -1.96 0.27 -4.13
C GLU A 95 -2.46 -0.83 -5.06
N MET A 96 -3.66 -0.67 -5.61
CA MET A 96 -4.22 -1.61 -6.57
C MET A 96 -3.34 -1.77 -7.81
N LEU A 97 -2.82 -0.65 -8.36
CA LEU A 97 -1.92 -0.68 -9.52
C LEU A 97 -0.55 -1.26 -9.16
N LEU A 98 -0.03 -0.95 -7.97
CA LEU A 98 1.24 -1.47 -7.50
C LEU A 98 1.19 -3.00 -7.34
N TRP A 99 0.13 -3.52 -6.73
CA TRP A 99 -0.06 -4.97 -6.59
C TRP A 99 -0.23 -5.68 -7.92
N TYR A 100 -0.84 -5.05 -8.91
CA TYR A 100 -0.82 -5.57 -10.27
C TYR A 100 0.60 -5.68 -10.80
N ILE A 101 1.41 -4.62 -10.69
CA ILE A 101 2.79 -4.61 -11.20
C ILE A 101 3.62 -5.71 -10.52
N ILE A 102 3.43 -5.91 -9.21
CA ILE A 102 4.11 -6.99 -8.46
C ILE A 102 3.71 -8.36 -8.98
N THR A 103 2.44 -8.58 -9.33
CA THR A 103 1.92 -9.93 -9.66
C THR A 103 1.89 -10.25 -11.16
N ALA A 104 1.91 -9.23 -12.02
CA ALA A 104 1.88 -9.39 -13.46
C ALA A 104 3.23 -9.92 -13.98
N GLN A 105 3.19 -11.04 -14.71
CA GLN A 105 4.34 -11.53 -15.46
C GLN A 105 4.52 -10.60 -16.68
N SER A 106 5.67 -9.92 -16.78
CA SER A 106 6.03 -8.89 -17.77
C SER A 106 5.22 -8.91 -19.08
N THR A 107 4.30 -7.94 -19.22
CA THR A 107 3.53 -7.66 -20.45
C THR A 107 3.73 -6.20 -20.87
N ASP A 108 3.42 -5.85 -22.12
CA ASP A 108 3.46 -4.46 -22.59
C ASP A 108 2.55 -3.54 -21.75
N GLU A 109 1.42 -4.06 -21.23
CA GLU A 109 0.50 -3.33 -20.34
C GLU A 109 1.16 -2.91 -19.01
N SER A 110 2.25 -3.56 -18.58
CA SER A 110 2.95 -3.19 -17.35
C SER A 110 3.58 -1.79 -17.43
N SER A 111 3.98 -1.32 -18.61
CA SER A 111 4.59 0.00 -18.79
C SER A 111 3.59 1.14 -18.57
N ASP A 112 2.40 1.04 -19.19
CA ASP A 112 1.31 1.99 -19.00
C ASP A 112 0.80 2.00 -17.56
N ILE A 113 0.68 0.81 -16.95
CA ILE A 113 0.23 0.70 -15.56
C ILE A 113 1.28 1.25 -14.59
N PHE A 114 2.58 1.05 -14.86
CA PHE A 114 3.67 1.69 -14.11
C PHE A 114 3.55 3.21 -14.14
N LEU A 115 3.49 3.81 -15.34
CA LEU A 115 3.37 5.27 -15.51
C LEU A 115 2.10 5.81 -14.83
N LYS A 116 1.01 5.05 -14.88
CA LYS A 116 -0.24 5.41 -14.21
C LYS A 116 -0.09 5.35 -12.69
N CYS A 117 0.55 4.31 -12.16
CA CYS A 117 0.78 4.14 -10.73
C CYS A 117 1.65 5.28 -10.19
N GLU A 118 2.76 5.58 -10.87
CA GLU A 118 3.67 6.67 -10.50
C GLU A 118 2.95 8.02 -10.49
N LYS A 119 2.23 8.36 -11.56
CA LYS A 119 1.43 9.60 -11.63
C LYS A 119 0.39 9.68 -10.51
N THR A 120 -0.21 8.55 -10.16
CA THR A 120 -1.21 8.50 -9.08
C THR A 120 -0.55 8.70 -7.72
N LEU A 121 0.58 8.06 -7.44
CA LEU A 121 1.34 8.25 -6.19
C LEU A 121 1.83 9.69 -6.02
N ASN A 122 2.29 10.33 -7.10
CA ASN A 122 2.68 11.74 -7.07
C ASN A 122 1.49 12.65 -6.73
N LYS A 123 0.33 12.41 -7.34
CA LYS A 123 -0.91 13.11 -6.97
C LYS A 123 -1.35 12.83 -5.54
N THR A 124 -1.17 11.60 -5.05
CA THR A 124 -1.44 11.26 -3.65
C THR A 124 -0.62 12.16 -2.73
N LEU A 125 0.71 12.26 -2.95
CA LEU A 125 1.60 13.14 -2.18
C LEU A 125 1.15 14.61 -2.18
N GLU A 126 0.74 15.12 -3.34
CA GLU A 126 0.25 16.52 -3.49
C GLU A 126 -1.04 16.78 -2.72
N ASN A 127 -1.88 15.75 -2.52
CA ASN A 127 -3.19 15.87 -1.88
C ASN A 127 -3.19 15.49 -0.39
N ILE A 128 -2.03 15.13 0.18
CA ILE A 128 -1.91 14.84 1.61
C ILE A 128 -2.30 16.11 2.41
N PRO A 129 -3.30 16.02 3.31
CA PRO A 129 -3.75 17.18 4.06
C PRO A 129 -2.67 17.69 5.01
N ALA A 130 -2.73 18.99 5.31
CA ALA A 130 -1.97 19.52 6.44
C ALA A 130 -2.49 18.91 7.75
N GLY A 131 -1.60 18.64 8.70
CA GLY A 131 -1.97 18.08 10.00
C GLY A 131 -0.80 17.38 10.69
N LYS A 132 -1.05 16.90 11.92
CA LYS A 132 -0.05 16.20 12.74
C LYS A 132 0.55 14.97 12.04
N ASP A 133 -0.26 14.24 11.27
CA ASP A 133 0.14 12.97 10.66
C ASP A 133 0.71 13.12 9.25
N LYS A 134 0.81 14.36 8.73
CA LYS A 134 1.25 14.62 7.35
C LYS A 134 2.60 13.98 7.05
N ILE A 135 3.55 14.05 7.99
CA ILE A 135 4.89 13.50 7.81
C ILE A 135 4.84 11.97 7.63
N PHE A 136 4.04 11.27 8.42
CA PHE A 136 3.88 9.82 8.31
C PHE A 136 3.18 9.42 7.01
N GLN A 137 2.17 10.19 6.60
CA GLN A 137 1.50 10.00 5.31
C GLN A 137 2.48 10.21 4.15
N GLN A 138 3.33 11.23 4.21
CA GLN A 138 4.35 11.51 3.20
C GLN A 138 5.39 10.39 3.11
N ILE A 139 5.93 9.92 4.24
CA ILE A 139 6.88 8.81 4.27
C ILE A 139 6.23 7.54 3.68
N THR A 140 4.97 7.27 4.01
CA THR A 140 4.25 6.10 3.48
C THR A 140 4.17 6.14 1.96
N VAL A 141 3.67 7.24 1.40
CA VAL A 141 3.47 7.36 -0.05
C VAL A 141 4.82 7.44 -0.78
N ALA A 142 5.83 8.09 -0.19
CA ALA A 142 7.20 8.09 -0.71
C ALA A 142 7.82 6.69 -0.69
N GLY A 143 7.54 5.88 0.34
CA GLY A 143 7.93 4.47 0.43
C GLY A 143 7.33 3.63 -0.69
N LEU A 144 6.03 3.76 -0.95
CA LEU A 144 5.37 3.08 -2.07
C LEU A 144 5.93 3.52 -3.43
N ASN A 145 6.23 4.81 -3.59
CA ASN A 145 6.80 5.33 -4.83
C ASN A 145 8.25 4.86 -5.03
N ALA A 146 9.06 4.85 -3.97
CA ALA A 146 10.40 4.29 -4.00
C ALA A 146 10.39 2.79 -4.29
N PHE A 147 9.41 2.05 -3.75
CA PHE A 147 9.23 0.64 -4.04
C PHE A 147 8.85 0.40 -5.51
N LEU A 148 7.90 1.19 -6.03
CA LEU A 148 7.56 1.20 -7.45
C LEU A 148 8.80 1.44 -8.32
N LYS A 149 9.65 2.40 -7.96
CA LYS A 149 10.91 2.67 -8.69
C LYS A 149 11.84 1.47 -8.72
N GLY A 150 12.00 0.75 -7.61
CA GLY A 150 12.80 -0.49 -7.62
C GLY A 150 12.20 -1.58 -8.49
N LEU A 151 10.87 -1.71 -8.59
CA LEU A 151 10.22 -2.66 -9.51
C LEU A 151 10.59 -2.38 -10.98
N ASN A 152 10.90 -1.13 -11.31
CA ASN A 152 11.35 -0.70 -12.63
C ASN A 152 12.89 -0.54 -12.71
N GLN A 153 13.66 -1.20 -11.84
CA GLN A 153 15.13 -1.18 -11.81
C GLN A 153 15.74 0.21 -11.57
N GLN A 154 14.96 1.13 -10.99
CA GLN A 154 15.37 2.49 -10.63
C GLN A 154 15.61 2.62 -9.11
N THR A 155 16.22 1.61 -8.47
CA THR A 155 16.43 1.56 -7.02
C THR A 155 17.16 2.79 -6.48
N SER A 156 18.13 3.35 -7.23
CA SER A 156 18.85 4.56 -6.86
C SER A 156 17.96 5.81 -6.80
N GLU A 157 16.97 5.93 -7.69
CA GLU A 157 15.95 6.99 -7.64
C GLU A 157 15.06 6.82 -6.41
N GLY A 158 14.66 5.58 -6.11
CA GLY A 158 13.86 5.24 -4.92
C GLY A 158 14.58 5.60 -3.62
N VAL A 159 15.86 5.24 -3.49
CA VAL A 159 16.72 5.63 -2.35
C VAL A 159 16.84 7.15 -2.24
N SER A 160 17.05 7.84 -3.37
CA SER A 160 17.17 9.30 -3.40
C SER A 160 15.87 10.01 -2.99
N LEU A 161 14.71 9.42 -3.29
CA LEU A 161 13.42 9.92 -2.82
C LEU A 161 13.30 9.76 -1.30
N LEU A 162 13.62 8.58 -0.77
CA LEU A 162 13.53 8.29 0.67
C LEU A 162 14.50 9.14 1.50
N LYS A 163 15.72 9.38 1.03
CA LYS A 163 16.71 10.24 1.71
C LYS A 163 16.28 11.71 1.86
N LYS A 164 15.27 12.17 1.10
CA LYS A 164 14.69 13.52 1.25
C LYS A 164 13.58 13.58 2.29
N MET A 165 13.13 12.44 2.79
CA MET A 165 12.06 12.37 3.79
C MET A 165 12.63 12.62 5.20
N ASN A 166 11.79 13.13 6.08
CA ASN A 166 12.14 13.30 7.49
C ASN A 166 11.59 12.11 8.29
N PHE A 167 12.47 11.21 8.74
CA PHE A 167 12.09 10.05 9.54
C PHE A 167 12.04 10.40 11.03
N LEU A 168 10.84 10.66 11.54
CA LEU A 168 10.59 10.89 12.96
C LEU A 168 9.98 9.63 13.60
N PRO A 169 10.31 9.34 14.88
CA PRO A 169 9.66 8.27 15.63
C PRO A 169 8.16 8.54 15.73
N VAL A 170 7.36 7.48 15.58
CA VAL A 170 5.92 7.56 15.87
C VAL A 170 5.74 7.82 17.37
N PRO A 171 4.97 8.85 17.78
CA PRO A 171 4.73 9.11 19.19
C PRO A 171 4.02 7.91 19.86
N ILE A 172 4.48 7.53 21.05
CA ILE A 172 3.96 6.38 21.81
C ILE A 172 2.42 6.35 21.93
N PRO A 173 1.71 7.47 22.17
CA PRO A 173 0.25 7.46 22.18
C PRO A 173 -0.37 7.00 20.86
N GLN A 174 0.17 7.48 19.72
CA GLN A 174 -0.30 7.10 18.38
C GLN A 174 0.15 5.68 18.00
N TYR A 175 1.30 5.25 18.52
CA TYR A 175 1.79 3.88 18.35
C TYR A 175 0.84 2.88 19.02
N ASN A 176 0.38 3.18 20.23
CA ASN A 176 -0.47 2.28 21.02
C ASN A 176 -1.95 2.30 20.59
N ASP A 177 -2.40 3.30 19.84
CA ASP A 177 -3.76 3.33 19.28
C ASP A 177 -3.81 2.57 17.94
N LYS A 178 -4.53 1.45 17.94
CA LYS A 178 -4.72 0.58 16.76
C LYS A 178 -5.49 1.24 15.62
N ASN A 179 -6.12 2.40 15.85
CA ASN A 179 -6.86 3.13 14.82
C ASN A 179 -6.04 4.29 14.23
N GLU A 180 -4.98 4.74 14.90
CA GLU A 180 -4.11 5.79 14.37
C GLU A 180 -3.02 5.20 13.48
N LEU A 181 -2.61 5.92 12.44
CA LEU A 181 -1.45 5.55 11.59
C LEU A 181 -1.52 4.16 10.92
N VAL A 182 -2.70 3.53 10.84
CA VAL A 182 -2.89 2.21 10.20
C VAL A 182 -2.26 2.14 8.79
N ILE A 183 -2.43 3.20 8.00
CA ILE A 183 -1.86 3.31 6.65
C ILE A 183 -0.33 3.30 6.69
N LEU A 184 0.31 3.99 7.65
CA LEU A 184 1.76 3.95 7.80
C LEU A 184 2.22 2.52 8.02
N PHE A 185 1.76 1.89 9.09
CA PHE A 185 2.23 0.56 9.49
C PHE A 185 1.94 -0.49 8.42
N ARG A 186 0.77 -0.45 7.77
CA ARG A 186 0.42 -1.37 6.69
C ARG A 186 1.41 -1.35 5.51
N HIS A 187 2.00 -0.19 5.20
CA HIS A 187 2.81 -0.04 3.99
C HIS A 187 4.29 0.24 4.27
N PHE A 188 4.67 0.48 5.52
CA PHE A 188 6.01 0.92 5.89
C PHE A 188 7.11 -0.04 5.44
N PHE A 189 6.84 -1.36 5.53
CA PHE A 189 7.80 -2.38 5.14
C PHE A 189 8.19 -2.29 3.65
N MET A 190 7.31 -1.86 2.75
CA MET A 190 7.66 -1.67 1.33
C MET A 190 8.73 -0.58 1.15
N GLY A 191 8.72 0.46 1.98
CA GLY A 191 9.80 1.44 1.99
C GLY A 191 11.11 0.85 2.52
N MET A 192 11.05 0.07 3.61
CA MET A 192 12.24 -0.62 4.16
C MET A 192 12.84 -1.62 3.16
N ALA A 193 11.99 -2.27 2.37
CA ALA A 193 12.39 -3.16 1.29
C ALA A 193 13.31 -2.49 0.26
N VAL A 194 13.14 -1.19 -0.01
CA VAL A 194 14.05 -0.41 -0.87
C VAL A 194 15.43 -0.27 -0.23
N ALA A 195 15.49 0.00 1.08
CA ALA A 195 16.75 0.11 1.80
C ALA A 195 17.49 -1.25 1.88
N ILE A 196 16.76 -2.34 2.09
CA ILE A 196 17.28 -3.71 2.03
C ILE A 196 17.82 -4.02 0.64
N GLU A 197 17.07 -3.67 -0.41
CA GLU A 197 17.49 -3.91 -1.78
C GLU A 197 18.78 -3.18 -2.13
N ALA A 198 18.88 -1.91 -1.72
CA ALA A 198 20.05 -1.08 -1.93
C ALA A 198 21.23 -1.43 -1.01
N LYS A 199 21.03 -2.31 -0.02
CA LYS A 199 21.97 -2.57 1.08
C LYS A 199 22.42 -1.27 1.79
N ASP A 200 21.51 -0.30 1.92
CA ASP A 200 21.77 1.02 2.50
C ASP A 200 21.51 0.99 4.02
N ARG A 201 22.60 0.92 4.79
CA ARG A 201 22.55 0.79 6.24
C ARG A 201 21.93 2.00 6.90
N GLN A 202 22.35 3.19 6.48
CA GLN A 202 21.94 4.44 7.14
C GLN A 202 20.46 4.72 6.92
N LEU A 203 19.98 4.48 5.69
CA LEU A 203 18.56 4.62 5.39
C LEU A 203 17.74 3.61 6.20
N LEU A 204 18.16 2.34 6.25
CA LEU A 204 17.43 1.32 7.02
C LEU A 204 17.36 1.70 8.51
N LEU A 205 18.46 2.15 9.12
CA LEU A 205 18.48 2.61 10.51
C LEU A 205 17.55 3.82 10.74
N GLN A 206 17.50 4.77 9.81
CA GLN A 206 16.56 5.90 9.90
C GLN A 206 15.10 5.42 9.83
N MET A 207 14.80 4.42 9.01
CA MET A 207 13.45 3.86 8.93
C MET A 207 13.08 3.08 10.18
N LEU A 208 14.00 2.31 10.77
CA LEU A 208 13.75 1.60 12.04
C LEU A 208 13.38 2.55 13.19
N LYS A 209 13.94 3.77 13.22
CA LYS A 209 13.56 4.81 14.19
C LYS A 209 12.09 5.16 14.17
N VAL A 210 11.42 5.06 13.01
CA VAL A 210 10.00 5.42 12.90
C VAL A 210 9.11 4.45 13.68
N ILE A 211 9.42 3.15 13.60
CA ILE A 211 8.56 2.08 14.12
C ILE A 211 9.10 1.43 15.41
N SER A 212 10.24 1.90 15.91
CA SER A 212 10.77 1.47 17.20
C SER A 212 10.03 2.17 18.35
N ILE A 213 9.75 1.41 19.41
CA ILE A 213 9.12 1.89 20.65
C ILE A 213 10.19 2.28 21.68
N ASP A 214 11.38 1.70 21.57
CA ASP A 214 12.42 1.73 22.59
C ASP A 214 13.79 2.09 21.99
N ASP A 215 14.30 3.24 22.44
CA ASP A 215 15.64 3.71 22.11
C ASP A 215 16.70 2.66 22.48
N GLN A 216 16.54 1.88 23.56
CA GLN A 216 17.52 0.85 23.94
C GLN A 216 17.61 -0.27 22.91
N THR A 217 16.49 -0.61 22.25
CA THR A 217 16.48 -1.58 21.15
C THR A 217 17.30 -1.07 19.96
N LEU A 218 17.29 0.24 19.68
CA LEU A 218 18.05 0.84 18.57
C LEU A 218 19.53 1.16 18.91
N TYR A 219 19.84 1.44 20.17
CA TYR A 219 21.19 1.83 20.62
C TYR A 219 21.99 0.69 21.28
N GLY A 220 21.43 -0.52 21.36
CA GLY A 220 22.17 -1.69 21.83
C GLY A 220 23.32 -2.08 20.89
N GLU A 221 24.36 -2.72 21.43
CA GLU A 221 25.46 -3.31 20.66
C GLU A 221 24.98 -4.57 19.90
N LYS A 222 24.17 -4.36 18.86
CA LYS A 222 23.61 -5.42 18.03
C LYS A 222 24.04 -5.21 16.57
N ASN A 223 24.17 -6.32 15.85
CA ASN A 223 24.36 -6.24 14.41
C ASN A 223 23.05 -5.75 13.73
N LEU A 224 23.16 -5.29 12.49
CA LEU A 224 22.05 -4.67 11.77
C LEU A 224 20.85 -5.61 11.57
N PHE A 225 21.09 -6.90 11.33
CA PHE A 225 20.00 -7.88 11.18
C PHE A 225 19.22 -8.03 12.48
N ARG A 226 19.91 -8.15 13.63
CA ARG A 226 19.26 -8.28 14.94
C ARG A 226 18.43 -7.04 15.28
N LEU A 227 18.96 -5.85 15.02
CA LEU A 227 18.22 -4.58 15.18
C LEU A 227 16.94 -4.57 14.34
N LEU A 228 17.04 -4.93 13.05
CA LEU A 228 15.89 -5.02 12.15
C LEU A 228 14.86 -6.03 12.65
N TRP A 229 15.31 -7.26 12.95
CA TRP A 229 14.43 -8.37 13.30
C TRP A 229 13.65 -8.10 14.59
N GLU A 230 14.34 -7.65 15.64
CA GLU A 230 13.69 -7.33 16.92
C GLU A 230 12.71 -6.15 16.79
N THR A 231 13.07 -5.11 16.04
CA THR A 231 12.16 -3.97 15.80
C THR A 231 10.92 -4.43 15.04
N MET A 232 11.07 -5.32 14.05
CA MET A 232 9.95 -5.89 13.31
C MET A 232 9.07 -6.77 14.19
N ASP A 233 9.66 -7.63 15.02
CA ASP A 233 8.96 -8.54 15.94
C ASP A 233 8.09 -7.76 16.94
N GLN A 234 8.67 -6.75 17.60
CA GLN A 234 7.93 -5.83 18.47
C GLN A 234 6.81 -5.10 17.73
N THR A 235 7.06 -4.67 16.49
CA THR A 235 6.04 -4.00 15.68
C THR A 235 4.92 -4.96 15.27
N PHE A 236 5.23 -6.22 14.96
CA PHE A 236 4.21 -7.24 14.65
C PHE A 236 3.25 -7.47 15.81
N ASP A 237 3.77 -7.55 17.04
CA ASP A 237 2.97 -7.75 18.24
C ASP A 237 2.01 -6.59 18.52
N MET A 238 2.47 -5.37 18.29
CA MET A 238 1.72 -4.16 18.65
C MET A 238 0.81 -3.67 17.51
N ARG A 239 1.21 -3.87 16.26
CA ARG A 239 0.60 -3.30 15.05
C ARG A 239 0.27 -4.42 14.04
N PRO A 240 -0.90 -5.07 14.14
CA PRO A 240 -1.25 -6.21 13.29
C PRO A 240 -1.27 -5.87 11.78
N GLU A 241 -1.55 -4.63 11.43
CA GLU A 241 -1.51 -4.15 10.05
C GLU A 241 -0.09 -4.12 9.46
N PHE A 242 0.96 -3.95 10.29
CA PHE A 242 2.36 -4.10 9.84
C PHE A 242 2.65 -5.55 9.48
N ALA A 243 2.16 -6.50 10.28
CA ALA A 243 2.24 -7.93 9.98
C ALA A 243 1.46 -8.27 8.70
N GLU A 244 0.27 -7.70 8.51
CA GLU A 244 -0.50 -7.88 7.28
C GLU A 244 0.28 -7.40 6.05
N GLY A 245 0.85 -6.19 6.10
CA GLY A 245 1.65 -5.62 5.02
C GLY A 245 2.90 -6.43 4.69
N PHE A 246 3.65 -6.85 5.71
CA PHE A 246 4.79 -7.74 5.55
C PHE A 246 4.39 -9.07 4.92
N ASN A 247 3.34 -9.72 5.43
CA ASN A 247 2.89 -11.02 4.95
C ASN A 247 2.39 -10.96 3.51
N GLN A 248 1.71 -9.87 3.11
CA GLN A 248 1.32 -9.68 1.71
C GLN A 248 2.55 -9.69 0.79
N LEU A 249 3.59 -8.93 1.13
CA LEU A 249 4.81 -8.90 0.32
C LEU A 249 5.57 -10.23 0.37
N PHE A 250 5.68 -10.86 1.54
CA PHE A 250 6.29 -12.17 1.73
C PHE A 250 5.63 -13.26 0.88
N ASN A 251 4.30 -13.26 0.79
CA ASN A 251 3.54 -14.23 -0.01
C ASN A 251 3.74 -14.04 -1.52
N HIS A 252 4.15 -12.85 -1.96
CA HIS A 252 4.44 -12.53 -3.36
C HIS A 252 5.95 -12.46 -3.66
N ARG A 253 6.82 -12.86 -2.73
CA ARG A 253 8.29 -12.73 -2.86
C ARG A 253 8.88 -13.37 -4.12
N THR A 254 8.25 -14.42 -4.65
CA THR A 254 8.70 -15.09 -5.89
C THR A 254 8.59 -14.19 -7.11
N HIS A 255 7.67 -13.21 -7.10
CA HIS A 255 7.48 -12.26 -8.19
C HIS A 255 8.41 -11.03 -8.10
N LEU A 256 9.15 -10.89 -7.00
CA LEU A 256 10.07 -9.78 -6.82
C LEU A 256 11.34 -9.92 -7.70
N SER A 257 11.65 -11.12 -8.17
CA SER A 257 12.76 -11.34 -9.10
C SER A 257 12.33 -11.06 -10.54
N PRO A 258 13.11 -10.32 -11.35
CA PRO A 258 14.49 -9.90 -11.10
C PRO A 258 14.67 -8.51 -10.48
N ALA A 259 13.60 -7.78 -10.17
CA ALA A 259 13.69 -6.38 -9.76
C ALA A 259 14.27 -6.17 -8.34
N TYR A 260 14.02 -7.12 -7.43
CA TYR A 260 14.31 -7.06 -6.00
C TYR A 260 15.03 -8.35 -5.51
N PRO A 261 16.22 -8.68 -6.04
CA PRO A 261 16.93 -9.91 -5.70
C PRO A 261 17.39 -9.96 -4.23
N ASN A 262 17.89 -8.84 -3.68
CA ASN A 262 18.38 -8.79 -2.30
C ASN A 262 17.22 -8.88 -1.31
N LEU A 263 16.11 -8.19 -1.59
CA LEU A 263 14.89 -8.31 -0.80
C LEU A 263 14.30 -9.71 -0.87
N ARG A 264 14.28 -10.35 -2.05
CA ARG A 264 13.82 -11.73 -2.18
C ARG A 264 14.67 -12.68 -1.33
N TYR A 265 16.01 -12.55 -1.41
CA TYR A 265 16.92 -13.34 -0.58
C TYR A 265 16.65 -13.16 0.91
N PHE A 266 16.42 -11.93 1.36
CA PHE A 266 16.02 -11.63 2.73
C PHE A 266 14.75 -12.39 3.13
N LEU A 267 13.67 -12.27 2.33
CA LEU A 267 12.38 -12.90 2.62
C LEU A 267 12.48 -14.43 2.60
N ASP A 268 13.18 -15.02 1.63
CA ASP A 268 13.40 -16.47 1.56
C ASP A 268 14.20 -16.98 2.77
N SER A 269 15.23 -16.24 3.20
CA SER A 269 16.06 -16.59 4.35
C SER A 269 15.31 -16.46 5.68
N VAL A 270 14.45 -15.44 5.82
CA VAL A 270 13.53 -15.31 6.97
C VAL A 270 12.58 -16.51 7.02
N GLY A 271 11.96 -16.86 5.89
CA GLY A 271 11.04 -18.00 5.81
C GLY A 271 11.69 -19.35 6.12
N ALA A 272 13.00 -19.48 5.86
CA ALA A 272 13.78 -20.67 6.15
C ALA A 272 14.45 -20.67 7.54
N GLY A 273 14.28 -19.61 8.35
CA GLY A 273 14.94 -19.49 9.66
C GLY A 273 16.46 -19.39 9.60
N MET A 274 17.02 -18.92 8.48
CA MET A 274 18.47 -18.88 8.23
C MET A 274 19.15 -17.64 8.85
N HIS A 275 19.06 -17.49 10.18
CA HIS A 275 19.55 -16.30 10.88
C HIS A 275 21.05 -16.03 10.67
N THR A 276 21.90 -17.06 10.63
CA THR A 276 23.35 -16.87 10.36
C THR A 276 23.62 -16.33 8.96
N ALA A 277 22.85 -16.76 7.97
CA ALA A 277 22.97 -16.26 6.60
C ALA A 277 22.51 -14.80 6.52
N LEU A 278 21.46 -14.45 7.26
CA LEU A 278 20.99 -13.07 7.39
C LEU A 278 22.03 -12.19 8.12
N ASP A 279 22.64 -12.66 9.21
CA ASP A 279 23.73 -11.95 9.89
C ASP A 279 24.88 -11.61 8.90
N LEU A 280 25.28 -12.56 8.05
CA LEU A 280 26.30 -12.34 7.01
C LEU A 280 25.81 -11.36 5.92
N PHE A 281 24.61 -11.55 5.40
CA PHE A 281 24.03 -10.70 4.36
C PHE A 281 23.95 -9.22 4.80
N PHE A 282 23.49 -8.96 6.03
CA PHE A 282 23.42 -7.60 6.57
C PHE A 282 24.79 -7.01 6.94
N SER A 283 25.84 -7.84 7.10
CA SER A 283 27.20 -7.34 7.33
C SER A 283 27.78 -6.62 6.11
N GLU A 284 27.23 -6.86 4.92
CA GLU A 284 27.64 -6.24 3.65
C GLU A 284 27.04 -4.85 3.42
N PHE A 285 26.09 -4.42 4.26
CA PHE A 285 25.37 -3.15 4.08
C PHE A 285 26.29 -1.96 4.38
N LYS A 286 26.20 -0.91 3.55
CA LYS A 286 27.06 0.28 3.61
C LYS A 286 26.29 1.52 4.03
#